data_AF-A0A483KUA0-F1
#
_entry.id   AF-A0A483KUA0-F1
#
_cell.length_a   1.000
_cell.length_b   1.000
_cell.length_c   1.000
_cell.angle_alpha   90.00
_cell.angle_beta   90.00
_cell.angle_gamma   90.00
#
_symmetry.space_group_name_H-M   'P 1'
#
loop_
_entity.id
_entity.type
_entity.pdbx_description
1 polymer ?
#
loop_
_entity_poly.entity_id
_entity_poly.type
_entity_poly.pdbx_seq_one_letter_code
_entity_poly.pdbx_strand_id
1 'polypeptide(L)'
;KENRPLSEREKINVNKNNFNSVLSEFSPEVNLLVPNTLAGNGEEENVRLRFTDIKDFEPEQVARQIPQLRAMLAMRNLLRDLKSNLLDNATFRKELEAILKDPALSQELRDEMSALAPK
;
A
#
# COMPACT_ATOMS: atom_id res chain seq x y z
N LYS A 1 3.84 22.86 9.67
CA LYS A 1 2.94 23.74 8.88
C LYS A 1 3.53 25.14 8.88
N GLU A 2 3.57 25.77 7.72
CA GLU A 2 4.07 27.14 7.57
C GLU A 2 3.19 28.11 8.39
N ASN A 3 3.77 28.68 9.44
CA ASN A 3 3.09 29.54 10.41
C ASN A 3 3.60 30.98 10.35
N ARG A 4 4.59 31.28 9.50
CA ARG A 4 5.13 32.63 9.35
C ARG A 4 4.11 33.59 8.74
N PRO A 5 4.10 34.87 9.16
CA PRO A 5 3.30 35.91 8.55
C PRO A 5 3.70 36.10 7.08
N LEU A 6 2.77 36.57 6.25
CA LEU A 6 2.97 36.68 4.80
C LEU A 6 4.22 37.47 4.42
N SER A 7 4.58 38.49 5.20
CA SER A 7 5.76 39.34 5.01
C SER A 7 7.10 38.60 5.18
N GLU A 8 7.13 37.50 5.93
CA GLU A 8 8.33 36.72 6.22
C GLU A 8 8.45 35.47 5.34
N ARG A 9 7.48 35.23 4.44
CA ARG A 9 7.48 34.08 3.55
C ARG A 9 8.40 34.34 2.36
N GLU A 10 9.37 33.46 2.19
CA GLU A 10 10.28 33.51 1.06
C GLU A 10 9.63 32.94 -0.20
N LYS A 11 10.00 33.52 -1.36
CA LYS A 11 9.58 33.01 -2.67
C LYS A 11 10.53 31.90 -3.09
N ILE A 12 9.99 30.73 -3.36
CA ILE A 12 10.75 29.58 -3.83
C ILE A 12 10.52 29.42 -5.33
N ASN A 13 11.61 29.37 -6.09
CA ASN A 13 11.55 29.12 -7.54
C ASN A 13 11.39 27.62 -7.80
N VAL A 14 10.41 27.26 -8.63
CA VAL A 14 10.10 25.85 -8.96
C VAL A 14 10.31 25.62 -10.45
N ASN A 15 11.05 24.56 -10.79
CA ASN A 15 11.33 24.14 -12.14
C ASN A 15 11.35 22.59 -12.23
N LYS A 16 11.56 22.05 -13.43
CA LYS A 16 11.52 20.60 -13.70
C LYS A 16 12.58 19.79 -12.93
N ASN A 17 13.66 20.43 -12.50
CA ASN A 17 14.79 19.76 -11.85
C ASN A 17 14.69 19.77 -10.32
N ASN A 18 13.92 20.69 -9.73
CA ASN A 18 13.83 20.84 -8.26
C ASN A 18 12.43 20.58 -7.67
N PHE A 19 11.44 20.23 -8.49
CA PHE A 19 10.06 20.05 -8.04
C PHE A 19 9.94 19.05 -6.87
N ASN A 20 10.53 17.86 -6.99
CA ASN A 20 10.44 16.84 -5.93
C ASN A 20 11.18 17.27 -4.66
N SER A 21 12.30 17.98 -4.78
CA SER A 21 13.03 18.52 -3.63
C SER A 21 12.18 19.54 -2.86
N VAL A 22 11.56 20.47 -3.58
CA VAL A 22 10.65 21.46 -2.99
C VAL A 22 9.44 20.75 -2.37
N LEU A 23 8.81 19.81 -3.08
CA LEU A 23 7.66 19.07 -2.55
C LEU A 23 8.00 18.32 -1.25
N SER A 24 9.15 17.66 -1.21
CA SER A 24 9.65 16.95 -0.03
C SER A 24 9.90 17.87 1.16
N GLU A 25 10.46 19.06 0.93
CA GLU A 25 10.70 20.07 1.96
C GLU A 25 9.39 20.58 2.60
N PHE A 26 8.36 20.81 1.77
CA PHE A 26 7.04 21.20 2.27
C PHE A 26 6.29 20.04 2.93
N SER A 27 6.54 18.80 2.47
CA SER A 27 5.94 17.55 2.92
C SER A 27 4.43 17.69 3.20
N PRO A 28 3.60 18.10 2.21
CA PRO A 28 2.20 18.35 2.44
C PRO A 28 1.50 17.11 3.01
N GLU A 29 0.70 17.35 4.05
CA GLU A 29 -0.05 16.33 4.75
C GLU A 29 -1.55 16.56 4.58
N VAL A 30 -2.27 15.48 4.36
CA VAL A 30 -3.73 15.46 4.24
C VAL A 30 -4.26 14.47 5.28
N ASN A 31 -5.18 14.94 6.12
CA ASN A 31 -5.88 14.10 7.08
C ASN A 31 -7.38 14.19 6.78
N LEU A 32 -7.98 13.10 6.32
CA LEU A 32 -9.36 13.04 5.86
C LEU A 32 -10.06 11.85 6.51
N LEU A 33 -11.34 12.04 6.79
CA LEU A 33 -12.26 10.97 7.16
C LEU A 33 -12.97 10.54 5.87
N VAL A 34 -12.82 9.27 5.47
CA VAL A 34 -13.35 8.73 4.21
C VAL A 34 -14.17 7.47 4.46
N PRO A 35 -15.21 7.18 3.66
CA PRO A 35 -15.98 5.95 3.83
C PRO A 35 -15.11 4.69 3.66
N ASN A 36 -15.19 3.75 4.60
CA ASN A 36 -14.53 2.45 4.54
C ASN A 36 -15.36 1.48 3.68
N THR A 37 -14.92 1.27 2.45
CA THR A 37 -15.56 0.34 1.51
C THR A 37 -15.14 -1.11 1.69
N LEU A 38 -14.13 -1.41 2.53
CA LEU A 38 -13.65 -2.77 2.77
C LEU A 38 -14.54 -3.52 3.76
N ALA A 39 -14.98 -2.83 4.82
CA ALA A 39 -15.84 -3.43 5.85
C ALA A 39 -17.32 -3.49 5.44
N GLY A 40 -17.75 -2.64 4.49
CA GLY A 40 -19.12 -2.64 3.96
C GLY A 40 -20.20 -2.24 4.98
N ASN A 41 -19.81 -1.80 6.18
CA ASN A 41 -20.68 -1.43 7.29
C ASN A 41 -21.00 0.07 7.33
N GLY A 42 -20.50 0.85 6.36
CA GLY A 42 -20.71 2.29 6.28
C GLY A 42 -19.89 3.11 7.29
N GLU A 43 -18.94 2.47 7.99
CA GLU A 43 -18.02 3.18 8.87
C GLU A 43 -17.07 4.06 8.05
N GLU A 44 -16.60 5.13 8.67
CA GLU A 44 -15.57 5.98 8.09
C GLU A 44 -14.21 5.67 8.69
N GLU A 45 -13.18 5.79 7.87
CA GLU A 45 -11.80 5.56 8.23
C GLU A 45 -11.01 6.87 8.11
N ASN A 46 -10.20 7.17 9.13
CA ASN A 46 -9.33 8.32 9.10
C ASN A 46 -8.02 7.98 8.38
N VAL A 47 -7.85 8.57 7.19
CA VAL A 47 -6.67 8.41 6.36
C VAL A 47 -5.75 9.61 6.52
N ARG A 48 -4.47 9.33 6.80
CA ARG A 48 -3.41 10.34 6.85
C ARG A 48 -2.40 10.07 5.74
N LEU A 49 -2.29 11.01 4.81
CA LEU A 49 -1.36 10.95 3.68
C LEU A 49 -0.28 12.02 3.84
N ARG A 50 0.93 11.68 3.43
CA ARG A 50 2.09 12.57 3.31
C ARG A 50 2.63 12.44 1.90
N PHE A 51 2.90 13.56 1.25
CA PHE A 51 3.48 13.58 -0.09
C PHE A 51 4.87 14.20 -0.03
N THR A 52 5.84 13.52 -0.62
CA THR A 52 7.25 13.91 -0.71
C THR A 52 7.78 13.87 -2.14
N ASP A 53 7.17 13.04 -2.99
CA ASP A 53 7.45 12.94 -4.41
C ASP A 53 6.14 13.11 -5.21
N ILE A 54 6.22 13.56 -6.46
CA ILE A 54 5.04 13.65 -7.34
C ILE A 54 4.39 12.27 -7.55
N LYS A 55 5.17 11.19 -7.47
CA LYS A 55 4.64 9.83 -7.56
C LYS A 55 3.78 9.43 -6.35
N ASP A 56 3.89 10.14 -5.23
CA ASP A 56 3.08 9.84 -4.04
C ASP A 56 1.58 10.09 -4.29
N PHE A 57 1.23 10.82 -5.35
CA PHE A 57 -0.15 11.01 -5.81
C PHE A 57 -0.69 9.82 -6.63
N GLU A 58 0.17 8.86 -7.02
CA GLU A 58 -0.28 7.66 -7.71
C GLU A 58 -1.04 6.75 -6.73
N PRO A 59 -2.11 6.07 -7.18
CA PRO A 59 -2.93 5.23 -6.30
C PRO A 59 -2.14 4.15 -5.57
N GLU A 60 -1.09 3.61 -6.18
CA GLU A 60 -0.23 2.62 -5.55
C GLU A 60 0.53 3.20 -4.35
N GLN A 61 1.07 4.41 -4.46
CA GLN A 61 1.78 5.05 -3.35
C GLN A 61 0.81 5.47 -2.25
N VAL A 62 -0.37 5.98 -2.60
CA VAL A 62 -1.44 6.28 -1.64
C VAL A 62 -1.83 5.02 -0.86
N ALA A 63 -2.07 3.90 -1.55
CA ALA A 63 -2.43 2.63 -0.94
C ALA A 63 -1.32 2.07 -0.02
N ARG A 64 -0.04 2.34 -0.33
CA ARG A 64 1.08 1.94 0.55
C ARG A 64 1.13 2.73 1.87
N GLN A 65 0.55 3.92 1.92
CA GLN A 65 0.50 4.73 3.15
C GLN A 65 -0.64 4.31 4.09
N ILE A 66 -1.66 3.61 3.58
CA ILE A 66 -2.81 3.13 4.35
C ILE A 66 -2.52 1.69 4.81
N PRO A 67 -2.45 1.41 6.13
CA PRO A 67 -2.03 0.11 6.65
C PRO A 67 -2.79 -1.10 6.08
N GLN A 68 -4.13 -1.03 5.98
CA GLN A 68 -4.93 -2.14 5.43
C GLN A 68 -4.63 -2.35 3.94
N LEU A 69 -4.62 -1.28 3.14
CA LEU A 69 -4.36 -1.38 1.70
C LEU A 69 -2.94 -1.85 1.40
N ARG A 70 -1.96 -1.47 2.23
CA ARG A 70 -0.58 -1.96 2.12
C ARG A 70 -0.51 -3.48 2.30
N ALA A 71 -1.22 -4.03 3.28
CA ALA A 71 -1.27 -5.48 3.48
C ALA A 71 -1.96 -6.18 2.29
N MET A 72 -3.04 -5.62 1.75
CA MET A 72 -3.69 -6.14 0.55
C MET A 72 -2.78 -6.09 -0.69
N LEU A 73 -1.98 -5.04 -0.86
CA LEU A 73 -0.98 -4.95 -1.93
C LEU A 73 0.11 -6.04 -1.79
N ALA A 74 0.60 -6.27 -0.57
CA ALA A 74 1.56 -7.34 -0.31
C ALA A 74 0.98 -8.71 -0.65
N MET A 75 -0.26 -8.98 -0.23
CA MET A 75 -1.00 -10.19 -0.55
C MET A 75 -1.18 -10.36 -2.07
N ARG A 76 -1.58 -9.30 -2.79
CA ARG A 76 -1.70 -9.32 -4.25
C ARG A 76 -0.37 -9.68 -4.91
N ASN A 77 0.74 -9.09 -4.46
CA ASN A 77 2.06 -9.36 -5.02
C ASN A 77 2.48 -10.81 -4.76
N LEU A 78 2.27 -11.31 -3.54
CA LEU A 78 2.52 -12.72 -3.20
C LEU A 78 1.72 -13.67 -4.09
N LEU A 79 0.43 -13.41 -4.30
CA LEU A 79 -0.41 -14.21 -5.19
C LEU A 79 0.03 -14.14 -6.66
N ARG A 80 0.48 -12.95 -7.12
CA ARG A 80 1.03 -12.77 -8.46
C ARG A 80 2.31 -13.56 -8.66
N ASP A 81 3.21 -13.51 -7.68
CA ASP A 81 4.48 -14.21 -7.71
C ASP A 81 4.28 -15.72 -7.60
N LEU A 82 3.32 -16.17 -6.76
CA LEU A 82 2.89 -17.57 -6.70
C LEU A 82 2.39 -18.06 -8.06
N LYS A 83 1.53 -17.29 -8.72
CA LYS A 83 1.02 -17.60 -10.05
C LYS A 83 2.15 -17.73 -11.08
N SER A 84 3.14 -16.82 -11.06
CA SER A 84 4.29 -16.89 -11.97
C SER A 84 5.11 -18.17 -11.73
N ASN A 85 5.48 -18.43 -10.48
CA ASN A 85 6.29 -19.60 -10.13
C ASN A 85 5.56 -20.92 -10.43
N LEU A 86 4.25 -20.98 -10.29
CA LEU A 86 3.46 -22.17 -10.60
C LEU A 86 3.42 -22.49 -12.10
N LEU A 87 3.48 -21.47 -12.95
CA LEU A 87 3.52 -21.64 -14.40
C LEU A 87 4.89 -22.17 -14.85
N ASP A 88 5.96 -21.67 -14.25
CA ASP A 88 7.34 -21.93 -14.69
C ASP A 88 8.00 -23.14 -14.03
N ASN A 89 7.55 -23.56 -12.83
CA ASN A 89 8.16 -24.64 -12.05
C ASN A 89 7.22 -25.83 -11.84
N ALA A 90 7.41 -26.88 -12.63
CA ALA A 90 6.61 -28.11 -12.56
C ALA A 90 6.77 -28.87 -11.23
N THR A 91 7.93 -28.79 -10.58
CA THR A 91 8.17 -29.42 -9.27
C THR A 91 7.38 -28.68 -8.20
N PHE A 92 7.44 -27.35 -8.19
CA PHE A 92 6.65 -26.52 -7.27
C PHE A 92 5.15 -26.77 -7.41
N ARG A 93 4.64 -26.92 -8.64
CA ARG A 93 3.23 -27.26 -8.89
C ARG A 93 2.84 -28.59 -8.26
N LYS A 94 3.67 -29.63 -8.38
CA LYS A 94 3.40 -30.95 -7.78
C LYS A 94 3.40 -30.90 -6.25
N GLU A 95 4.35 -30.20 -5.64
CA GLU A 95 4.41 -30.03 -4.18
C GLU A 95 3.20 -29.23 -3.66
N LEU A 96 2.82 -28.14 -4.35
CA LEU A 96 1.62 -27.38 -3.98
C LEU A 96 0.34 -28.23 -4.12
N GLU A 97 0.22 -29.04 -5.18
CA GLU A 97 -0.89 -29.99 -5.33
C GLU A 97 -0.91 -31.04 -4.21
N ALA A 98 0.25 -31.49 -3.73
CA ALA A 98 0.32 -32.41 -2.59
C ALA A 98 -0.16 -31.73 -1.29
N ILE A 99 0.31 -30.51 -1.02
CA ILE A 99 -0.14 -29.69 0.13
C ILE A 99 -1.65 -29.43 0.07
N LEU A 100 -2.20 -29.13 -1.10
CA LEU A 100 -3.64 -28.87 -1.26
C LEU A 100 -4.52 -30.13 -1.10
N LYS A 101 -3.97 -31.32 -1.32
CA LYS A 101 -4.68 -32.60 -1.11
C LYS A 101 -4.70 -33.01 0.36
N ASP A 102 -3.75 -32.53 1.16
CA ASP A 102 -3.73 -32.74 2.60
C ASP A 102 -4.54 -31.64 3.31
N PRO A 103 -5.66 -31.98 3.96
CA PRO A 103 -6.50 -31.00 4.64
C PRO A 103 -5.77 -30.26 5.77
N ALA A 104 -4.81 -30.90 6.46
CA ALA A 104 -4.08 -30.29 7.56
C ALA A 104 -3.08 -29.25 7.04
N LEU A 105 -2.27 -29.62 6.03
CA LEU A 105 -1.32 -28.70 5.41
C LEU A 105 -2.02 -27.56 4.65
N SER A 106 -3.16 -27.85 4.02
CA SER A 106 -3.97 -26.81 3.37
C SER A 106 -4.53 -25.80 4.37
N GLN A 107 -4.94 -26.26 5.56
CA GLN A 107 -5.43 -25.38 6.61
C GLN A 107 -4.31 -24.52 7.20
N GLU A 108 -3.15 -25.10 7.47
CA GLU A 108 -1.97 -24.37 7.94
C GLU A 108 -1.56 -23.27 6.96
N LEU A 109 -1.51 -23.58 5.66
CA LEU A 109 -1.24 -22.58 4.61
C LEU A 109 -2.30 -21.47 4.59
N ARG A 110 -3.59 -21.81 4.76
CA ARG A 110 -4.67 -20.80 4.82
C ARG A 110 -4.56 -19.91 6.04
N ASP A 111 -4.13 -20.46 7.16
CA ASP A 111 -3.98 -19.71 8.41
C ASP A 111 -2.79 -18.74 8.30
N GLU A 112 -1.67 -19.16 7.72
CA GLU A 112 -0.54 -18.26 7.41
C GLU A 112 -0.94 -17.13 6.46
N MET A 113 -1.67 -17.46 5.39
CA MET A 113 -2.15 -16.47 4.41
C MET A 113 -3.16 -15.49 5.04
N SER A 114 -4.01 -15.98 5.95
CA SER A 114 -4.99 -15.15 6.67
C SER A 114 -4.33 -14.26 7.73
N ALA A 115 -3.23 -14.71 8.34
CA ALA A 115 -2.43 -13.88 9.25
C ALA A 115 -1.71 -12.72 8.54
N LEU A 116 -1.43 -12.88 7.24
CA LEU A 116 -0.84 -11.84 6.38
C LEU A 116 -1.87 -10.88 5.81
N ALA A 117 -3.14 -11.30 5.72
CA ALA A 117 -4.25 -10.43 5.30
C ALA A 117 -4.67 -9.50 6.47
N PRO A 118 -4.97 -8.23 6.20
CA PRO A 118 -5.51 -7.34 7.23
C PRO A 118 -6.90 -7.84 7.64
N LYS A 119 -7.23 -7.74 8.94
CA LYS A 119 -8.60 -7.92 9.45
C LYS A 119 -9.49 -6.75 9.08
#